data_AF-A0A254QHB5-F1
#
_entry.id   AF-A0A254QHB5-F1
#
_cell.length_a   1.000
_cell.length_b   1.000
_cell.length_c   1.000
_cell.angle_alpha   90.00
_cell.angle_beta   90.00
_cell.angle_gamma   90.00
#
_symmetry.space_group_name_H-M   'P 1'
#
loop_
_entity.id
_entity.type
_entity.pdbx_description
1 polymer ?
#
loop_
_entity_poly.entity_id
_entity_poly.type
_entity_poly.pdbx_seq_one_letter_code
_entity_poly.pdbx_strand_id
1 'polypeptide(L)'
;QDSAAILAFEQCSKNHFAYNSARFGGDGFFLWAGQTTMDTGKGGCNDNLLYGNDFSDAPTNGIEATFSRNKFVNNRVDNCWHGFWTGYSYDTLIAGNHIAGNEDGVAHEHGQNVTVESNQFMGNRNALRIWANEKQDPNWGYPKNRETRSMGWQIKDNAIGDAKIAVTRTEDVLFEGNNSFNTLFGIDPSCKNVRFVKNCLHTDLANGGLPVGYSLEGNECEKPLASRSVGAWDPRDDEDVWEDLSPERLKGGMMPFSTAGDTSSLRVDQWGPVDYKSPLLVPTKVFDQGWQKLAVLGPKGAYKVKVCDGFEIKNSIGGEVPGSIWIRPDASKTDPKRQLKIIYTGGKTVDYRGIASPAGTPITLTHETFEVKESWNLRFFTWDPKTADPRTQTRAYEQASALAPAVLALPQKLDYAGYGAFEKGVPKTHFGTIGSGAFTVPEGTYIIEVTGDDGIVVTIDDDTVICDEWHYQGPTTYSKTLKLSAGRHRVKIQHFQIDGYAALKFVIKPAR
;
A
#
# COMPACT_ATOMS: atom_id res chain seq x y z
N GLN A 1 -10.67 -2.02 3.46
CA GLN A 1 -10.76 -2.85 2.25
C GLN A 1 -9.40 -2.81 1.63
N ASP A 2 -8.73 -3.96 1.56
CA ASP A 2 -7.36 -4.03 1.07
C ASP A 2 -7.34 -3.75 -0.44
N SER A 3 -6.34 -3.01 -0.89
CA SER A 3 -6.15 -2.76 -2.32
C SER A 3 -5.27 -3.86 -2.91
N ALA A 4 -5.68 -4.50 -3.99
CA ALA A 4 -4.93 -5.58 -4.63
C ALA A 4 -4.85 -5.40 -6.15
N ALA A 5 -3.77 -5.87 -6.77
CA ALA A 5 -3.65 -5.89 -8.23
C ALA A 5 -4.52 -6.99 -8.86
N ILE A 6 -4.61 -8.15 -8.23
CA ILE A 6 -5.56 -9.23 -8.58
C ILE A 6 -6.40 -9.55 -7.35
N LEU A 7 -7.72 -9.58 -7.52
CA LEU A 7 -8.70 -9.84 -6.46
C LEU A 7 -9.51 -11.11 -6.75
N ALA A 8 -9.47 -12.08 -5.83
CA ALA A 8 -10.33 -13.26 -5.82
C ALA A 8 -11.16 -13.29 -4.53
N PHE A 9 -12.44 -12.97 -4.63
CA PHE A 9 -13.26 -12.69 -3.45
C PHE A 9 -14.44 -13.65 -3.34
N GLU A 10 -14.56 -14.29 -2.16
CA GLU A 10 -15.66 -15.13 -1.71
C GLU A 10 -16.00 -16.30 -2.65
N GLN A 11 -15.69 -17.52 -2.19
CA GLN A 11 -15.97 -18.77 -2.91
C GLN A 11 -15.34 -18.90 -4.31
N CYS A 12 -14.43 -18.00 -4.72
CA CYS A 12 -13.66 -18.10 -5.96
C CYS A 12 -12.77 -19.34 -5.96
N SER A 13 -13.16 -20.35 -6.71
CA SER A 13 -12.50 -21.65 -6.73
C SER A 13 -12.19 -22.12 -8.15
N LYS A 14 -11.18 -22.98 -8.30
CA LYS A 14 -10.83 -23.66 -9.57
C LYS A 14 -10.39 -22.72 -10.70
N ASN A 15 -9.66 -21.66 -10.36
CA ASN A 15 -9.11 -20.71 -11.32
C ASN A 15 -7.61 -20.91 -11.52
N HIS A 16 -7.12 -20.57 -12.71
CA HIS A 16 -5.69 -20.46 -13.01
C HIS A 16 -5.32 -19.00 -13.18
N PHE A 17 -4.41 -18.52 -12.34
CA PHE A 17 -3.76 -17.22 -12.47
C PHE A 17 -2.32 -17.45 -12.87
N ALA A 18 -2.03 -17.32 -14.16
CA ALA A 18 -0.74 -17.70 -14.69
C ALA A 18 -0.08 -16.61 -15.52
N TYR A 19 1.24 -16.49 -15.37
CA TYR A 19 2.10 -15.61 -16.16
C TYR A 19 1.71 -14.13 -16.10
N ASN A 20 1.34 -13.62 -14.92
CA ASN A 20 1.01 -12.21 -14.72
C ASN A 20 2.17 -11.46 -14.05
N SER A 21 2.24 -10.14 -14.26
CA SER A 21 3.02 -9.24 -13.41
C SER A 21 2.06 -8.30 -12.70
N ALA A 22 1.98 -8.42 -11.39
CA ALA A 22 1.11 -7.65 -10.50
C ALA A 22 1.93 -6.89 -9.45
N ARG A 23 3.14 -6.46 -9.85
CA ARG A 23 4.04 -5.66 -9.01
C ARG A 23 3.42 -4.32 -8.62
N PHE A 24 3.81 -3.83 -7.44
CA PHE A 24 3.44 -2.49 -6.93
C PHE A 24 1.94 -2.24 -6.71
N GLY A 25 1.10 -3.29 -6.73
CA GLY A 25 -0.24 -3.24 -6.12
C GLY A 25 -0.12 -3.14 -4.61
N GLY A 26 -1.20 -2.80 -3.87
CA GLY A 26 -1.17 -2.85 -2.40
C GLY A 26 -0.79 -4.26 -1.94
N ASP A 27 -1.65 -5.22 -2.30
CA ASP A 27 -1.28 -6.63 -2.46
C ASP A 27 -1.06 -6.97 -3.93
N GLY A 28 -0.15 -7.89 -4.21
CA GLY A 28 0.01 -8.46 -5.55
C GLY A 28 -1.21 -9.31 -5.94
N PHE A 29 -1.58 -10.23 -5.05
CA PHE A 29 -2.78 -11.05 -5.15
C PHE A 29 -3.49 -11.10 -3.80
N PHE A 30 -4.79 -10.81 -3.78
CA PHE A 30 -5.62 -10.93 -2.58
C PHE A 30 -6.72 -11.96 -2.81
N LEU A 31 -6.81 -12.91 -1.88
CA LEU A 31 -7.84 -13.92 -1.83
C LEU A 31 -8.39 -14.06 -0.42
N TRP A 32 -9.70 -13.84 -0.31
CA TRP A 32 -10.44 -14.05 0.93
C TRP A 32 -11.63 -14.97 0.69
N ALA A 33 -11.78 -15.97 1.55
CA ALA A 33 -12.81 -17.02 1.45
C ALA A 33 -14.25 -16.49 1.50
N GLY A 34 -14.49 -15.31 2.07
CA GLY A 34 -15.83 -14.73 2.18
C GLY A 34 -16.45 -14.86 3.56
N GLN A 35 -17.47 -14.02 3.83
CA GLN A 35 -18.19 -14.03 5.09
C GLN A 35 -18.94 -15.35 5.30
N THR A 36 -19.43 -15.97 4.23
CA THR A 36 -20.08 -17.28 4.27
C THR A 36 -19.18 -18.33 4.94
N THR A 37 -17.88 -18.34 4.60
CA THR A 37 -16.92 -19.25 5.24
C THR A 37 -16.66 -18.87 6.69
N MET A 38 -16.57 -17.57 7.01
CA MET A 38 -16.35 -17.11 8.39
C MET A 38 -17.48 -17.50 9.34
N ASP A 39 -18.72 -17.48 8.86
CA ASP A 39 -19.89 -17.76 9.70
C ASP A 39 -20.14 -19.26 9.84
N THR A 40 -19.98 -20.00 8.75
CA THR A 40 -20.44 -21.40 8.67
C THR A 40 -19.31 -22.43 8.75
N GLY A 41 -18.06 -22.00 8.55
CA GLY A 41 -16.92 -22.89 8.31
C GLY A 41 -17.00 -23.66 6.97
N LYS A 42 -18.01 -23.42 6.12
CA LYS A 42 -18.19 -24.15 4.86
C LYS A 42 -17.60 -23.39 3.68
N GLY A 43 -17.30 -24.12 2.61
CA GLY A 43 -16.79 -23.54 1.38
C GLY A 43 -15.35 -23.05 1.47
N GLY A 44 -15.06 -21.96 0.76
CA GLY A 44 -13.76 -21.28 0.70
C GLY A 44 -13.36 -20.95 -0.73
N CYS A 45 -12.23 -20.28 -0.90
CA CYS A 45 -11.64 -19.99 -2.22
C CYS A 45 -10.61 -21.07 -2.57
N ASN A 46 -11.07 -22.22 -3.04
CA ASN A 46 -10.26 -23.43 -3.08
C ASN A 46 -9.89 -23.88 -4.50
N ASP A 47 -8.85 -24.71 -4.59
CA ASP A 47 -8.39 -25.34 -5.82
C ASP A 47 -7.96 -24.34 -6.90
N ASN A 48 -7.50 -23.15 -6.51
CA ASN A 48 -6.87 -22.23 -7.44
C ASN A 48 -5.37 -22.55 -7.60
N LEU A 49 -4.87 -22.27 -8.79
CA LEU A 49 -3.46 -22.38 -9.14
C LEU A 49 -2.92 -20.99 -9.47
N LEU A 50 -1.87 -20.57 -8.76
CA LEU A 50 -1.07 -19.39 -9.09
C LEU A 50 0.28 -19.88 -9.61
N TYR A 51 0.53 -19.70 -10.91
CA TYR A 51 1.71 -20.23 -11.59
C TYR A 51 2.51 -19.16 -12.32
N GLY A 52 3.83 -19.07 -12.09
CA GLY A 52 4.70 -18.28 -12.97
C GLY A 52 4.43 -16.77 -12.92
N ASN A 53 3.88 -16.23 -11.82
CA ASN A 53 3.55 -14.80 -11.70
C ASN A 53 4.65 -14.02 -10.98
N ASP A 54 4.72 -12.71 -11.24
CA ASP A 54 5.53 -11.76 -10.49
C ASP A 54 4.64 -10.88 -9.60
N PHE A 55 4.66 -11.15 -8.30
CA PHE A 55 3.92 -10.43 -7.26
C PHE A 55 4.83 -9.60 -6.35
N SER A 56 5.99 -9.20 -6.87
CA SER A 56 7.00 -8.47 -6.11
C SER A 56 6.63 -7.00 -5.85
N ASP A 57 7.29 -6.40 -4.86
CA ASP A 57 7.25 -4.98 -4.54
C ASP A 57 5.83 -4.47 -4.17
N ALA A 58 5.00 -5.34 -3.64
CA ALA A 58 3.76 -4.98 -2.97
C ALA A 58 4.11 -4.44 -1.56
N PRO A 59 3.67 -3.24 -1.15
CA PRO A 59 4.00 -2.68 0.16
C PRO A 59 3.42 -3.50 1.32
N THR A 60 2.37 -4.30 1.09
CA THR A 60 1.81 -5.25 2.07
C THR A 60 2.16 -6.68 1.68
N ASN A 61 1.27 -7.41 0.98
CA ASN A 61 1.46 -8.83 0.72
C ASN A 61 1.73 -9.08 -0.76
N GLY A 62 2.74 -9.90 -1.08
CA GLY A 62 2.88 -10.41 -2.44
C GLY A 62 1.66 -11.26 -2.81
N ILE A 63 1.38 -12.27 -1.99
CA ILE A 63 0.18 -13.11 -2.08
C ILE A 63 -0.48 -13.19 -0.70
N GLU A 64 -1.68 -12.65 -0.58
CA GLU A 64 -2.61 -12.91 0.51
C GLU A 64 -3.64 -13.95 0.07
N ALA A 65 -3.72 -15.08 0.78
CA ALA A 65 -4.71 -16.13 0.50
C ALA A 65 -5.11 -16.86 1.78
N THR A 66 -6.16 -16.36 2.43
CA THR A 66 -6.60 -16.85 3.75
C THR A 66 -7.80 -17.79 3.68
N PHE A 67 -7.90 -18.69 4.65
CA PHE A 67 -9.02 -19.64 4.82
C PHE A 67 -9.29 -20.52 3.59
N SER A 68 -8.23 -20.98 2.94
CA SER A 68 -8.33 -21.56 1.60
C SER A 68 -7.40 -22.76 1.38
N ARG A 69 -7.64 -23.50 0.30
CA ARG A 69 -6.77 -24.57 -0.20
C ARG A 69 -6.31 -24.23 -1.61
N ASN A 70 -5.04 -23.94 -1.82
CA ASN A 70 -4.53 -23.51 -3.14
C ASN A 70 -3.12 -24.02 -3.42
N LYS A 71 -2.69 -23.88 -4.68
CA LYS A 71 -1.33 -24.18 -5.12
C LYS A 71 -0.64 -22.91 -5.63
N PHE A 72 0.53 -22.61 -5.09
CA PHE A 72 1.37 -21.47 -5.45
C PHE A 72 2.69 -22.00 -5.98
N VAL A 73 2.87 -21.99 -7.29
CA VAL A 73 3.95 -22.69 -7.97
C VAL A 73 4.76 -21.73 -8.84
N ASN A 74 6.09 -21.76 -8.73
CA ASN A 74 6.99 -21.03 -9.62
C ASN A 74 6.70 -19.51 -9.71
N ASN A 75 6.24 -18.87 -8.63
CA ASN A 75 6.03 -17.42 -8.61
C ASN A 75 7.28 -16.70 -8.09
N ARG A 76 7.44 -15.45 -8.52
CA ARG A 76 8.37 -14.49 -7.92
C ARG A 76 7.62 -13.59 -6.94
N VAL A 77 8.13 -13.52 -5.72
CA VAL A 77 7.50 -12.80 -4.62
C VAL A 77 8.58 -12.12 -3.79
N ASP A 78 9.06 -10.99 -4.29
CA ASP A 78 10.18 -10.26 -3.71
C ASP A 78 9.76 -8.93 -3.05
N ASN A 79 10.52 -8.46 -2.05
CA ASN A 79 10.46 -7.11 -1.47
C ASN A 79 9.09 -6.68 -0.90
N CYS A 80 8.33 -7.61 -0.34
CA CYS A 80 7.04 -7.34 0.32
C CYS A 80 7.18 -7.32 1.85
N TRP A 81 6.17 -6.81 2.56
CA TRP A 81 6.07 -7.03 4.00
C TRP A 81 5.88 -8.53 4.29
N HIS A 82 4.87 -9.14 3.65
CA HIS A 82 4.76 -10.59 3.59
C HIS A 82 4.88 -11.05 2.14
N GLY A 83 5.78 -11.98 1.86
CA GLY A 83 5.78 -12.66 0.56
C GLY A 83 4.45 -13.40 0.41
N PHE A 84 4.18 -14.32 1.34
CA PHE A 84 2.92 -15.03 1.47
C PHE A 84 2.29 -14.73 2.83
N TRP A 85 1.02 -14.29 2.82
CA TRP A 85 0.13 -14.25 3.97
C TRP A 85 -1.01 -15.24 3.78
N THR A 86 -0.91 -16.43 4.38
CA THR A 86 -1.80 -17.56 4.08
C THR A 86 -2.55 -18.09 5.31
N GLY A 87 -2.92 -17.20 6.24
CA GLY A 87 -3.59 -17.54 7.49
C GLY A 87 -4.82 -18.44 7.35
N TYR A 88 -4.94 -19.43 8.25
CA TYR A 88 -6.00 -20.44 8.33
C TYR A 88 -6.18 -21.31 7.07
N SER A 89 -5.29 -21.19 6.09
CA SER A 89 -5.30 -22.01 4.88
C SER A 89 -4.79 -23.42 5.16
N TYR A 90 -5.30 -24.38 4.39
CA TYR A 90 -5.13 -25.81 4.61
C TYR A 90 -4.89 -26.55 3.30
N ASP A 91 -4.28 -27.73 3.35
CA ASP A 91 -3.96 -28.57 2.19
C ASP A 91 -3.29 -27.78 1.05
N THR A 92 -2.47 -26.79 1.42
CA THR A 92 -1.87 -25.80 0.51
C THR A 92 -0.48 -26.23 0.08
N LEU A 93 -0.14 -25.98 -1.19
CA LEU A 93 1.20 -26.20 -1.75
C LEU A 93 1.85 -24.86 -2.09
N ILE A 94 3.07 -24.63 -1.58
CA ILE A 94 3.94 -23.50 -1.94
C ILE A 94 5.23 -24.12 -2.50
N ALA A 95 5.37 -24.16 -3.82
CA ALA A 95 6.42 -24.93 -4.48
C ALA A 95 7.22 -24.14 -5.52
N GLY A 96 8.55 -24.29 -5.53
CA GLY A 96 9.40 -23.75 -6.59
C GLY A 96 9.40 -22.21 -6.71
N ASN A 97 8.96 -21.47 -5.69
CA ASN A 97 8.87 -20.02 -5.76
C ASN A 97 10.22 -19.36 -5.46
N HIS A 98 10.43 -18.20 -6.07
CA HIS A 98 11.51 -17.29 -5.76
C HIS A 98 11.02 -16.22 -4.77
N ILE A 99 11.52 -16.26 -3.53
CA ILE A 99 11.02 -15.47 -2.40
C ILE A 99 12.19 -14.70 -1.80
N ALA A 100 12.35 -13.42 -2.14
CA ALA A 100 13.52 -12.65 -1.73
C ALA A 100 13.23 -11.28 -1.11
N GLY A 101 14.06 -10.86 -0.14
CA GLY A 101 14.00 -9.50 0.40
C GLY A 101 12.73 -9.13 1.18
N ASN A 102 11.91 -10.12 1.57
CA ASN A 102 10.69 -9.88 2.34
C ASN A 102 10.97 -9.77 3.84
N GLU A 103 10.09 -9.12 4.59
CA GLU A 103 10.15 -9.15 6.06
C GLU A 103 9.76 -10.55 6.61
N ASP A 104 8.65 -11.12 6.12
CA ASP A 104 8.35 -12.55 6.27
C ASP A 104 8.16 -13.16 4.86
N GLY A 105 8.93 -14.18 4.50
CA GLY A 105 8.81 -14.89 3.23
C GLY A 105 7.48 -15.63 3.14
N VAL A 106 7.23 -16.55 4.06
CA VAL A 106 5.92 -17.17 4.29
C VAL A 106 5.48 -16.92 5.74
N ALA A 107 4.42 -16.14 5.91
CA ALA A 107 3.72 -15.92 7.17
C ALA A 107 2.39 -16.69 7.16
N HIS A 108 2.24 -17.66 8.06
CA HIS A 108 1.10 -18.55 8.07
C HIS A 108 0.62 -18.84 9.49
N GLU A 109 -0.54 -18.30 9.84
CA GLU A 109 -1.22 -18.65 11.08
C GLU A 109 -2.17 -19.84 10.92
N HIS A 110 -2.28 -20.69 11.92
CA HIS A 110 -3.32 -21.73 12.02
C HIS A 110 -3.40 -22.68 10.80
N GLY A 111 -2.26 -22.98 10.18
CA GLY A 111 -2.18 -23.78 8.95
C GLY A 111 -2.27 -25.29 9.16
N GLN A 112 -2.93 -25.99 8.24
CA GLN A 112 -3.13 -27.44 8.32
C GLN A 112 -2.68 -28.13 7.03
N ASN A 113 -1.85 -29.16 7.13
CA ASN A 113 -1.38 -29.95 5.99
C ASN A 113 -0.75 -29.10 4.87
N VAL A 114 0.14 -28.18 5.24
CA VAL A 114 0.80 -27.27 4.29
C VAL A 114 2.14 -27.85 3.86
N THR A 115 2.39 -27.85 2.55
CA THR A 115 3.67 -28.26 1.96
C THR A 115 4.39 -27.03 1.40
N VAL A 116 5.62 -26.80 1.85
CA VAL A 116 6.54 -25.76 1.36
C VAL A 116 7.75 -26.47 0.78
N GLU A 117 7.86 -26.54 -0.55
CA GLU A 117 8.89 -27.36 -1.20
C GLU A 117 9.68 -26.67 -2.31
N SER A 118 10.98 -26.98 -2.40
CA SER A 118 11.84 -26.53 -3.51
C SER A 118 11.85 -25.01 -3.75
N ASN A 119 11.53 -24.18 -2.73
CA ASN A 119 11.54 -22.73 -2.87
C ASN A 119 12.94 -22.16 -2.59
N GLN A 120 13.21 -20.99 -3.17
CA GLN A 120 14.40 -20.20 -2.89
C GLN A 120 14.04 -19.03 -1.97
N PHE A 121 14.58 -19.00 -0.75
CA PHE A 121 14.40 -17.93 0.21
C PHE A 121 15.70 -17.13 0.35
N MET A 122 15.77 -15.89 -0.15
CA MET A 122 17.03 -15.11 -0.14
C MET A 122 16.87 -13.73 0.49
N GLY A 123 17.64 -13.44 1.55
CA GLY A 123 17.67 -12.10 2.15
C GLY A 123 16.35 -11.65 2.79
N ASN A 124 15.47 -12.59 3.12
CA ASN A 124 14.27 -12.31 3.90
C ASN A 124 14.65 -12.18 5.39
N ARG A 125 13.96 -11.33 6.16
CA ARG A 125 14.19 -11.29 7.62
C ARG A 125 13.77 -12.62 8.26
N ASN A 126 12.61 -13.15 7.86
CA ASN A 126 12.18 -14.52 8.18
C ASN A 126 11.88 -15.25 6.87
N ALA A 127 12.42 -16.43 6.65
CA ALA A 127 12.00 -17.31 5.57
C ALA A 127 10.59 -17.85 5.85
N LEU A 128 10.40 -18.39 7.06
CA LEU A 128 9.14 -18.97 7.50
C LEU A 128 8.76 -18.42 8.87
N ARG A 129 7.49 -18.03 9.02
CA ARG A 129 6.86 -17.67 10.28
C ARG A 129 5.53 -18.42 10.39
N ILE A 130 5.51 -19.45 11.22
CA ILE A 130 4.37 -20.36 11.41
C ILE A 130 3.90 -20.27 12.85
N TRP A 131 2.62 -20.00 13.09
CA TRP A 131 2.11 -19.91 14.46
C TRP A 131 0.64 -20.29 14.60
N ALA A 132 0.22 -20.51 15.84
CA ALA A 132 -1.17 -20.52 16.25
C ALA A 132 -1.35 -19.72 17.55
N ASN A 133 -2.49 -19.05 17.67
CA ASN A 133 -2.97 -18.48 18.91
C ASN A 133 -3.39 -19.58 19.89
N GLU A 134 -3.17 -19.33 21.19
CA GLU A 134 -3.54 -20.26 22.26
C GLU A 134 -5.06 -20.44 22.39
N LYS A 135 -5.81 -19.36 22.13
CA LYS A 135 -7.28 -19.33 22.21
C LYS A 135 -7.84 -18.59 21.00
N GLN A 136 -9.00 -19.05 20.55
CA GLN A 136 -9.78 -18.40 19.49
C GLN A 136 -10.87 -17.51 20.10
N ASP A 137 -11.34 -16.52 19.35
CA ASP A 137 -12.48 -15.72 19.76
C ASP A 137 -13.72 -16.63 19.90
N PRO A 138 -14.33 -16.73 21.10
CA PRO A 138 -15.49 -17.58 21.33
C PRO A 138 -16.75 -17.14 20.55
N ASN A 139 -16.79 -15.91 20.03
CA ASN A 139 -17.92 -15.40 19.25
C ASN A 139 -17.82 -15.73 17.77
N TRP A 140 -16.62 -16.06 17.26
CA TRP A 140 -16.40 -16.31 15.85
C TRP A 140 -16.94 -17.68 15.39
N GLY A 141 -17.59 -17.71 14.22
CA GLY A 141 -18.22 -18.91 13.65
C GLY A 141 -17.22 -19.96 13.14
N TYR A 142 -16.11 -19.53 12.54
CA TYR A 142 -15.17 -20.43 11.88
C TYR A 142 -14.57 -21.48 12.82
N PRO A 143 -13.99 -21.13 13.99
CA PRO A 143 -13.36 -22.11 14.88
C PRO A 143 -14.36 -23.05 15.57
N LYS A 144 -15.66 -22.72 15.55
CA LYS A 144 -16.73 -23.61 16.03
C LYS A 144 -17.04 -24.73 15.06
N ASN A 145 -16.75 -24.51 13.78
CA ASN A 145 -17.11 -25.40 12.67
C ASN A 145 -15.90 -26.02 11.96
N ARG A 146 -14.68 -25.53 12.23
CA ARG A 146 -13.43 -25.99 11.63
C ARG A 146 -12.35 -26.19 12.68
N GLU A 147 -11.51 -27.18 12.44
CA GLU A 147 -10.23 -27.30 13.14
C GLU A 147 -9.38 -26.07 12.82
N THR A 148 -8.69 -25.56 13.85
CA THR A 148 -7.83 -24.36 13.75
C THR A 148 -6.46 -24.59 14.36
N ARG A 149 -6.14 -25.78 14.88
CA ARG A 149 -4.75 -26.09 15.25
C ARG A 149 -3.83 -25.96 14.05
N SER A 150 -2.61 -25.47 14.30
CA SER A 150 -1.55 -25.52 13.30
C SER A 150 -0.92 -26.91 13.32
N MET A 151 -1.00 -27.67 12.21
CA MET A 151 -0.50 -29.05 12.17
C MET A 151 -0.16 -29.58 10.77
N GLY A 152 0.70 -30.61 10.71
CA GLY A 152 0.93 -31.40 9.50
C GLY A 152 1.80 -30.70 8.45
N TRP A 153 2.83 -29.99 8.87
CA TRP A 153 3.69 -29.21 7.99
C TRP A 153 4.77 -30.07 7.35
N GLN A 154 4.95 -29.92 6.03
CA GLN A 154 6.04 -30.54 5.26
C GLN A 154 6.89 -29.44 4.62
N ILE A 155 8.13 -29.29 5.10
CA ILE A 155 9.06 -28.26 4.64
C ILE A 155 10.23 -29.00 3.99
N LYS A 156 10.27 -29.01 2.66
CA LYS A 156 11.07 -29.96 1.89
C LYS A 156 11.98 -29.30 0.87
N ASP A 157 13.25 -29.70 0.82
CA ASP A 157 14.16 -29.37 -0.28
C ASP A 157 14.27 -27.86 -0.60
N ASN A 158 14.00 -26.99 0.38
CA ASN A 158 14.09 -25.54 0.17
C ASN A 158 15.55 -25.08 0.29
N ALA A 159 15.90 -24.06 -0.48
CA ALA A 159 17.16 -23.34 -0.38
C ALA A 159 16.96 -22.04 0.41
N ILE A 160 17.39 -22.03 1.67
CA ILE A 160 17.13 -20.94 2.62
C ILE A 160 18.42 -20.20 2.93
N GLY A 161 18.54 -18.97 2.41
CA GLY A 161 19.70 -18.09 2.57
C GLY A 161 19.50 -17.04 3.66
N ASP A 162 20.31 -17.13 4.73
CA ASP A 162 20.45 -16.16 5.83
C ASP A 162 19.13 -15.55 6.33
N ALA A 163 18.16 -16.41 6.68
CA ALA A 163 16.80 -16.00 7.05
C ALA A 163 16.26 -16.83 8.23
N LYS A 164 15.43 -16.20 9.09
CA LYS A 164 14.83 -16.85 10.26
C LYS A 164 13.72 -17.84 9.93
N ILE A 165 13.66 -18.92 10.70
CA ILE A 165 12.52 -19.84 10.72
C ILE A 165 11.94 -19.79 12.12
N ALA A 166 10.74 -19.26 12.27
CA ALA A 166 10.02 -19.18 13.53
C ALA A 166 8.79 -20.08 13.49
N VAL A 167 8.70 -21.05 14.41
CA VAL A 167 7.56 -21.96 14.51
C VAL A 167 7.05 -21.96 15.95
N THR A 168 5.75 -21.77 16.13
CA THR A 168 5.13 -21.71 17.45
C THR A 168 3.80 -22.45 17.47
N ARG A 169 3.45 -23.13 18.58
CA ARG A 169 2.19 -23.86 18.79
C ARG A 169 1.75 -24.69 17.57
N THR A 170 2.67 -25.46 17.01
CA THR A 170 2.43 -26.27 15.81
C THR A 170 2.80 -27.73 16.05
N GLU A 171 1.97 -28.65 15.56
CA GLU A 171 2.13 -30.09 15.72
C GLU A 171 2.54 -30.76 14.39
N ASP A 172 3.31 -31.84 14.45
CA ASP A 172 3.68 -32.66 13.28
C ASP A 172 4.37 -31.85 12.17
N VAL A 173 5.56 -31.34 12.47
CA VAL A 173 6.38 -30.55 11.54
C VAL A 173 7.55 -31.38 11.03
N LEU A 174 7.64 -31.57 9.73
CA LEU A 174 8.77 -32.24 9.08
C LEU A 174 9.61 -31.22 8.30
N PHE A 175 10.88 -31.10 8.66
CA PHE A 175 11.92 -30.50 7.82
C PHE A 175 12.69 -31.62 7.14
N GLU A 176 12.63 -31.71 5.81
CA GLU A 176 13.34 -32.74 5.05
C GLU A 176 14.17 -32.12 3.91
N GLY A 177 15.44 -32.52 3.75
CA GLY A 177 16.22 -32.14 2.57
C GLY A 177 16.57 -30.65 2.41
N ASN A 178 16.21 -29.80 3.36
CA ASN A 178 16.43 -28.36 3.23
C ASN A 178 17.91 -28.01 3.39
N ASN A 179 18.35 -27.02 2.61
CA ASN A 179 19.63 -26.36 2.79
C ASN A 179 19.38 -25.00 3.47
N SER A 180 19.92 -24.78 4.67
CA SER A 180 19.64 -23.58 5.47
C SER A 180 20.87 -23.10 6.26
N PHE A 181 20.85 -21.84 6.74
CA PHE A 181 21.86 -21.28 7.63
C PHE A 181 21.38 -21.26 9.09
N ASN A 182 22.24 -21.67 10.03
CA ASN A 182 21.84 -22.25 11.31
C ASN A 182 21.32 -21.35 12.43
N THR A 183 21.80 -20.11 12.57
CA THR A 183 21.63 -19.39 13.84
C THR A 183 20.20 -18.89 14.14
N LEU A 184 19.21 -19.28 13.34
CA LEU A 184 17.93 -18.59 13.22
C LEU A 184 16.68 -19.50 13.28
N PHE A 185 16.82 -20.79 13.62
CA PHE A 185 15.67 -21.67 13.93
C PHE A 185 15.11 -21.38 15.33
N GLY A 186 14.01 -20.63 15.39
CA GLY A 186 13.20 -20.42 16.59
C GLY A 186 12.01 -21.37 16.63
N ILE A 187 12.25 -22.63 17.03
CA ILE A 187 11.17 -23.57 17.34
C ILE A 187 10.77 -23.40 18.81
N ASP A 188 9.55 -22.92 19.04
CA ASP A 188 9.04 -22.70 20.39
C ASP A 188 8.74 -24.04 21.11
N PRO A 189 8.97 -24.16 22.43
CA PRO A 189 8.69 -25.38 23.20
C PRO A 189 7.25 -25.89 23.15
N SER A 190 6.29 -25.06 22.73
CA SER A 190 4.90 -25.47 22.52
C SER A 190 4.70 -26.36 21.28
N CYS A 191 5.70 -26.45 20.39
CA CYS A 191 5.62 -27.31 19.22
C CYS A 191 5.79 -28.79 19.58
N LYS A 192 5.14 -29.68 18.82
CA LYS A 192 5.17 -31.12 19.05
C LYS A 192 5.53 -31.87 17.78
N ASN A 193 6.22 -33.01 17.94
CA ASN A 193 6.59 -33.92 16.84
C ASN A 193 7.34 -33.21 15.69
N VAL A 194 8.27 -32.31 16.05
CA VAL A 194 9.15 -31.66 15.08
C VAL A 194 10.28 -32.63 14.70
N ARG A 195 10.46 -32.88 13.40
CA ARG A 195 11.44 -33.83 12.87
C ARG A 195 12.32 -33.19 11.82
N PHE A 196 13.60 -33.54 11.84
CA PHE A 196 14.60 -33.11 10.87
C PHE A 196 15.20 -34.35 10.19
N VAL A 197 15.11 -34.42 8.87
CA VAL A 197 15.60 -35.55 8.06
C VAL A 197 16.42 -35.03 6.88
N LYS A 198 17.67 -35.46 6.72
CA LYS A 198 18.53 -35.13 5.57
C LYS A 198 18.69 -33.63 5.28
N ASN A 199 18.57 -32.78 6.28
CA ASN A 199 18.81 -31.35 6.09
C ASN A 199 20.31 -31.07 6.10
N CYS A 200 20.75 -30.05 5.37
CA CYS A 200 22.10 -29.51 5.44
C CYS A 200 22.06 -28.13 6.10
N LEU A 201 22.78 -28.01 7.21
CA LEU A 201 22.80 -26.84 8.08
C LEU A 201 24.15 -26.12 7.96
N HIS A 202 24.17 -24.94 7.34
CA HIS A 202 25.36 -24.11 7.20
C HIS A 202 25.57 -23.25 8.46
N THR A 203 26.59 -23.58 9.26
CA THR A 203 26.92 -22.88 10.51
C THR A 203 28.39 -22.94 10.88
N ASP A 204 28.81 -22.00 11.70
CA ASP A 204 29.99 -22.17 12.53
C ASP A 204 29.61 -22.80 13.88
N LEU A 205 29.84 -24.10 14.03
CA LEU A 205 29.59 -24.82 15.30
C LEU A 205 30.45 -24.30 16.45
N ALA A 206 31.55 -23.59 16.17
CA ALA A 206 32.38 -22.98 17.22
C ALA A 206 31.70 -21.78 17.87
N ASN A 207 30.71 -21.16 17.20
CA ASN A 207 30.04 -19.93 17.62
C ASN A 207 28.51 -20.08 17.79
N GLY A 208 27.94 -21.26 17.54
CA GLY A 208 26.51 -21.56 17.70
C GLY A 208 26.23 -23.05 17.84
N GLY A 209 25.38 -23.43 18.79
CA GLY A 209 24.93 -24.81 18.96
C GLY A 209 23.98 -25.28 17.84
N LEU A 210 23.57 -26.54 17.91
CA LEU A 210 22.50 -27.06 17.05
C LEU A 210 21.12 -26.54 17.52
N PRO A 211 20.12 -26.40 16.63
CA PRO A 211 18.76 -26.05 17.01
C PRO A 211 18.17 -27.06 17.99
N VAL A 212 17.25 -26.62 18.85
CA VAL A 212 16.54 -27.51 19.78
C VAL A 212 15.76 -28.56 18.98
N GLY A 213 16.02 -29.84 19.27
CA GLY A 213 15.42 -30.99 18.57
C GLY A 213 16.15 -31.44 17.30
N TYR A 214 17.22 -30.75 16.89
CA TYR A 214 18.04 -31.14 15.75
C TYR A 214 19.14 -32.14 16.15
N SER A 215 19.30 -33.22 15.38
CA SER A 215 20.38 -34.19 15.56
C SER A 215 21.21 -34.32 14.28
N LEU A 216 22.50 -34.64 14.42
CA LEU A 216 23.38 -34.98 13.30
C LEU A 216 23.16 -36.41 12.79
N GLU A 217 22.27 -37.18 13.42
CA GLU A 217 21.90 -38.50 12.95
C GLU A 217 20.95 -38.36 11.76
N GLY A 218 21.51 -38.52 10.55
CA GLY A 218 20.75 -38.36 9.31
C GLY A 218 20.59 -36.91 8.85
N ASN A 219 21.33 -35.95 9.41
CA ASN A 219 21.43 -34.58 8.92
C ASN A 219 22.91 -34.14 8.85
N GLU A 220 23.20 -33.11 8.06
CA GLU A 220 24.56 -32.62 7.80
C GLU A 220 24.76 -31.20 8.32
N CYS A 221 26.02 -30.89 8.65
CA CYS A 221 26.42 -29.58 9.12
C CYS A 221 27.68 -29.12 8.38
N GLU A 222 27.60 -28.00 7.69
CA GLU A 222 28.69 -27.44 6.88
C GLU A 222 29.05 -26.03 7.34
N LYS A 223 30.21 -25.51 6.92
CA LYS A 223 30.59 -24.12 7.22
C LYS A 223 29.61 -23.12 6.58
N PRO A 224 29.49 -21.89 7.13
CA PRO A 224 28.71 -20.85 6.49
C PRO A 224 29.25 -20.57 5.08
N LEU A 225 28.37 -20.62 4.08
CA LEU A 225 28.65 -20.11 2.74
C LEU A 225 28.51 -18.57 2.72
N ALA A 226 29.12 -17.92 1.73
CA ALA A 226 28.83 -16.50 1.46
C ALA A 226 27.34 -16.33 1.14
N SER A 227 26.77 -15.15 1.45
CA SER A 227 25.38 -14.81 1.10
C SER A 227 25.14 -15.11 -0.38
N ARG A 228 24.14 -15.94 -0.68
CA ARG A 228 23.74 -16.22 -2.06
C ARG A 228 23.04 -14.98 -2.61
N SER A 229 23.44 -14.54 -3.81
CA SER A 229 22.74 -13.48 -4.52
C SER A 229 21.36 -13.94 -4.94
N VAL A 230 20.41 -13.00 -5.01
CA VAL A 230 19.12 -13.21 -5.66
C VAL A 230 19.38 -13.69 -7.10
N GLY A 231 18.96 -14.91 -7.42
CA GLY A 231 19.13 -15.47 -8.75
C GLY A 231 18.33 -14.69 -9.79
N ALA A 232 18.68 -14.82 -11.07
CA ALA A 232 17.75 -14.42 -12.11
C ALA A 232 16.51 -15.33 -12.00
N TRP A 233 15.32 -14.74 -12.00
CA TRP A 233 14.07 -15.49 -12.11
C TRP A 233 13.49 -15.26 -13.50
N ASP A 234 13.16 -16.36 -14.17
CA ASP A 234 12.37 -16.38 -15.38
C ASP A 234 11.32 -17.48 -15.22
N PRO A 235 10.02 -17.18 -15.35
CA PRO A 235 8.98 -18.19 -15.22
C PRO A 235 9.09 -19.29 -16.29
N ARG A 236 9.93 -19.12 -17.31
CA ARG A 236 10.21 -20.12 -18.35
C ARG A 236 11.27 -21.15 -17.95
N ASP A 237 12.16 -20.83 -17.00
CA ASP A 237 13.32 -21.68 -16.70
C ASP A 237 12.93 -22.98 -15.97
N ASP A 238 11.75 -22.99 -15.31
CA ASP A 238 11.26 -24.11 -14.50
C ASP A 238 9.95 -24.74 -15.02
N GLU A 239 9.55 -24.45 -16.28
CA GLU A 239 8.34 -25.07 -16.88
C GLU A 239 8.44 -26.60 -16.96
N ASP A 240 9.65 -27.13 -17.20
CA ASP A 240 9.93 -28.57 -17.30
C ASP A 240 9.93 -29.29 -15.93
N VAL A 241 10.15 -28.55 -14.83
CA VAL A 241 10.19 -29.12 -13.46
C VAL A 241 8.78 -29.35 -12.91
N TRP A 242 7.84 -28.49 -13.30
CA TRP A 242 6.45 -28.50 -12.84
C TRP A 242 5.46 -28.67 -14.00
N GLU A 243 5.84 -29.44 -15.03
CA GLU A 243 5.10 -29.58 -16.29
C GLU A 243 3.61 -29.94 -16.07
N ASP A 244 3.33 -30.85 -15.14
CA ASP A 244 1.96 -31.28 -14.78
C ASP A 244 1.07 -30.17 -14.21
N LEU A 245 1.67 -29.09 -13.71
CA LEU A 245 0.98 -27.94 -13.15
C LEU A 245 1.10 -26.69 -14.03
N SER A 246 1.95 -26.69 -15.06
CA SER A 246 2.19 -25.53 -15.91
C SER A 246 1.00 -25.27 -16.86
N PRO A 247 0.29 -24.13 -16.74
CA PRO A 247 -0.80 -23.83 -17.66
C PRO A 247 -0.28 -23.44 -19.04
N GLU A 248 -1.03 -23.76 -20.10
CA GLU A 248 -0.70 -23.28 -21.44
C GLU A 248 -0.75 -21.74 -21.50
N ARG A 249 0.27 -21.13 -22.10
CA ARG A 249 0.34 -19.68 -22.32
C ARG A 249 -0.71 -19.24 -23.36
N LEU A 250 -1.36 -18.10 -23.11
CA LEU A 250 -2.35 -17.54 -24.03
C LEU A 250 -1.73 -17.18 -25.38
N LYS A 251 -2.31 -17.69 -26.47
CA LYS A 251 -1.87 -17.38 -27.84
C LYS A 251 -2.04 -15.88 -28.12
N GLY A 252 -0.93 -15.20 -28.41
CA GLY A 252 -0.90 -13.75 -28.63
C GLY A 252 -0.96 -12.93 -27.33
N GLY A 253 -0.75 -13.56 -26.17
CA GLY A 253 -0.63 -12.87 -24.90
C GLY A 253 0.54 -11.89 -24.87
N MET A 254 0.38 -10.81 -24.10
CA MET A 254 1.46 -9.86 -23.83
C MET A 254 2.49 -10.50 -22.88
N MET A 255 3.78 -10.21 -23.07
CA MET A 255 4.82 -10.53 -22.09
C MET A 255 4.76 -9.49 -20.96
N PRO A 256 4.33 -9.85 -19.74
CA PRO A 256 4.12 -8.87 -18.68
C PRO A 256 5.40 -8.60 -17.87
N PHE A 257 6.43 -9.44 -18.01
CA PHE A 257 7.68 -9.33 -17.29
C PHE A 257 8.59 -8.29 -17.95
N SER A 258 8.70 -7.13 -17.31
CA SER A 258 9.62 -6.06 -17.72
C SER A 258 10.99 -6.25 -17.08
N THR A 259 12.06 -5.99 -17.83
CA THR A 259 13.43 -5.93 -17.29
C THR A 259 13.74 -4.61 -16.56
N ALA A 260 12.85 -3.63 -16.60
CA ALA A 260 13.02 -2.34 -15.93
C ALA A 260 12.58 -2.44 -14.46
N GLY A 261 13.50 -2.87 -13.59
CA GLY A 261 13.26 -3.19 -12.19
C GLY A 261 13.26 -2.02 -11.20
N ASP A 262 12.83 -0.81 -11.57
CA ASP A 262 12.80 0.29 -10.61
C ASP A 262 11.47 1.07 -10.63
N THR A 263 10.91 1.26 -9.43
CA THR A 263 9.78 2.12 -9.09
C THR A 263 9.87 3.55 -9.64
N SER A 264 11.07 4.03 -10.00
CA SER A 264 11.29 5.38 -10.55
C SER A 264 10.52 5.66 -11.84
N SER A 265 10.07 4.64 -12.57
CA SER A 265 9.17 4.74 -13.72
C SER A 265 7.70 4.42 -13.43
N LEU A 266 7.28 4.18 -12.19
CA LEU A 266 5.86 3.95 -11.91
C LEU A 266 5.10 5.27 -11.87
N ARG A 267 4.02 5.36 -12.65
CA ARG A 267 3.12 6.49 -12.65
C ARG A 267 1.70 5.96 -12.58
N VAL A 268 0.89 6.59 -11.74
CA VAL A 268 -0.55 6.36 -11.64
C VAL A 268 -1.20 7.70 -11.93
N ASP A 269 -2.08 7.75 -12.92
CA ASP A 269 -2.94 8.90 -13.15
C ASP A 269 -4.36 8.59 -12.66
N GLN A 270 -5.31 9.49 -12.93
CA GLN A 270 -6.71 9.33 -12.50
C GLN A 270 -7.42 8.10 -13.12
N TRP A 271 -6.83 7.45 -14.12
CA TRP A 271 -7.34 6.25 -14.78
C TRP A 271 -6.59 4.98 -14.37
N GLY A 272 -5.52 5.09 -13.58
CA GLY A 272 -4.73 3.97 -13.08
C GLY A 272 -3.26 3.99 -13.51
N PRO A 273 -2.56 2.85 -13.45
CA PRO A 273 -1.17 2.74 -13.86
C PRO A 273 -0.98 3.12 -15.33
N VAL A 274 0.08 3.88 -15.62
CA VAL A 274 0.34 4.35 -16.98
C VAL A 274 1.20 3.36 -17.76
N ASP A 275 0.72 2.96 -18.95
CA ASP A 275 1.37 2.01 -19.85
C ASP A 275 2.33 2.64 -20.88
N TYR A 276 2.53 3.96 -20.80
CA TYR A 276 3.39 4.77 -21.67
C TYR A 276 3.04 4.75 -23.17
N LYS A 277 1.86 4.23 -23.57
CA LYS A 277 1.39 4.29 -24.96
C LYS A 277 0.77 5.65 -25.33
N SER A 278 0.53 6.51 -24.34
CA SER A 278 0.19 7.92 -24.54
C SER A 278 1.22 8.84 -23.91
N PRO A 279 1.42 10.04 -24.47
CA PRO A 279 2.35 11.00 -23.92
C PRO A 279 1.79 11.60 -22.62
N LEU A 280 2.67 11.95 -21.69
CA LEU A 280 2.32 12.44 -20.36
C LEU A 280 3.12 13.69 -20.04
N LEU A 281 2.52 14.60 -19.27
CA LEU A 281 3.19 15.72 -18.62
C LEU A 281 2.92 15.63 -17.13
N VAL A 282 3.93 15.22 -16.35
CA VAL A 282 3.74 14.90 -14.92
C VAL A 282 4.75 15.63 -14.05
N PRO A 283 4.33 16.15 -12.89
CA PRO A 283 5.26 16.72 -11.91
C PRO A 283 6.17 15.63 -11.34
N THR A 284 7.42 15.99 -11.09
CA THR A 284 8.39 15.12 -10.39
C THR A 284 8.65 15.66 -8.98
N LYS A 285 9.30 14.83 -8.13
CA LYS A 285 9.80 15.25 -6.81
C LYS A 285 11.13 16.03 -6.88
N VAL A 286 11.57 16.42 -8.08
CA VAL A 286 12.83 17.13 -8.28
C VAL A 286 12.57 18.64 -8.29
N PHE A 287 13.19 19.33 -7.33
CA PHE A 287 13.11 20.78 -7.15
C PHE A 287 14.51 21.41 -7.17
N ASP A 288 14.60 22.64 -7.67
CA ASP A 288 15.84 23.43 -7.70
C ASP A 288 15.49 24.92 -7.51
N GLN A 289 15.81 25.50 -6.35
CA GLN A 289 15.60 26.93 -6.06
C GLN A 289 14.20 27.45 -6.42
N GLY A 290 13.15 26.71 -6.02
CA GLY A 290 11.75 27.05 -6.30
C GLY A 290 11.25 26.64 -7.69
N TRP A 291 12.12 26.11 -8.55
CA TRP A 291 11.73 25.45 -9.80
C TRP A 291 11.34 24.00 -9.54
N GLN A 292 10.23 23.57 -10.13
CA GLN A 292 9.80 22.18 -10.18
C GLN A 292 10.01 21.60 -11.58
N LYS A 293 10.57 20.40 -11.65
CA LYS A 293 10.70 19.66 -12.91
C LYS A 293 9.41 18.90 -13.22
N LEU A 294 8.83 19.16 -14.38
CA LEU A 294 7.84 18.30 -15.03
C LEU A 294 8.55 17.36 -16.01
N ALA A 295 8.24 16.07 -15.95
CA ALA A 295 8.70 15.10 -16.94
C ALA A 295 7.70 15.03 -18.10
N VAL A 296 8.23 14.97 -19.33
CA VAL A 296 7.47 14.64 -20.53
C VAL A 296 7.83 13.22 -20.92
N LEU A 297 6.87 12.30 -20.85
CA LEU A 297 7.07 10.86 -21.03
C LEU A 297 6.13 10.32 -22.11
N GLY A 298 6.36 9.07 -22.54
CA GLY A 298 5.53 8.38 -23.52
C GLY A 298 6.29 7.99 -24.79
N PRO A 299 5.58 7.76 -25.92
CA PRO A 299 6.21 7.33 -27.15
C PRO A 299 7.20 8.36 -27.70
N LYS A 300 8.18 7.91 -28.49
CA LYS A 300 9.17 8.79 -29.13
C LYS A 300 8.46 9.87 -29.97
N GLY A 301 8.88 11.11 -29.80
CA GLY A 301 8.32 12.26 -30.47
C GLY A 301 8.93 13.56 -29.98
N ALA A 302 8.30 14.67 -30.33
CA ALA A 302 8.65 16.00 -29.85
C ALA A 302 7.48 16.66 -29.13
N TYR A 303 7.78 17.61 -28.24
CA TYR A 303 6.80 18.46 -27.61
C TYR A 303 7.15 19.94 -27.74
N LYS A 304 6.12 20.80 -27.69
CA LYS A 304 6.28 22.25 -27.67
C LYS A 304 5.24 22.90 -26.76
N VAL A 305 5.66 23.89 -25.97
CA VAL A 305 4.77 24.72 -25.16
C VAL A 305 3.85 25.53 -26.06
N LYS A 306 2.56 25.46 -25.77
CA LYS A 306 1.49 26.17 -26.48
C LYS A 306 0.85 27.25 -25.61
N VAL A 307 0.69 26.98 -24.32
CA VAL A 307 0.16 27.93 -23.33
C VAL A 307 1.03 27.86 -22.08
N CYS A 308 1.40 29.01 -21.54
CA CYS A 308 2.02 29.14 -20.23
C CYS A 308 1.38 30.34 -19.53
N ASP A 309 0.49 30.07 -18.60
CA ASP A 309 -0.25 31.09 -17.84
C ASP A 309 -0.07 30.84 -16.34
N GLY A 310 0.34 31.86 -15.60
CA GLY A 310 0.67 31.75 -14.18
C GLY A 310 2.01 31.08 -13.84
N PHE A 311 2.78 30.64 -14.83
CA PHE A 311 4.11 30.02 -14.63
C PHE A 311 5.22 30.75 -15.40
N GLU A 312 6.43 30.69 -14.86
CA GLU A 312 7.68 30.94 -15.59
C GLU A 312 8.31 29.61 -16.05
N ILE A 313 9.13 29.65 -17.11
CA ILE A 313 9.84 28.48 -17.66
C ILE A 313 11.35 28.75 -17.66
N LYS A 314 12.16 27.84 -17.08
CA LYS A 314 13.62 28.04 -16.90
C LYS A 314 14.41 27.85 -18.19
N ASN A 315 14.15 26.74 -18.91
CA ASN A 315 15.10 26.23 -19.90
C ASN A 315 14.53 26.19 -21.32
N SER A 316 13.49 25.37 -21.56
CA SER A 316 13.01 25.12 -22.92
C SER A 316 11.50 25.13 -23.02
N ILE A 317 11.04 25.71 -24.13
CA ILE A 317 9.65 25.69 -24.59
C ILE A 317 9.37 24.50 -25.52
N GLY A 318 10.27 23.53 -25.63
CA GLY A 318 10.08 22.30 -26.41
C GLY A 318 11.22 21.29 -26.26
N GLY A 319 11.08 20.10 -26.82
CA GLY A 319 12.10 19.05 -26.72
C GLY A 319 11.64 17.72 -27.28
N GLU A 320 12.45 16.69 -27.11
CA GLU A 320 12.12 15.30 -27.48
C GLU A 320 11.54 14.54 -26.28
N VAL A 321 10.81 13.45 -26.56
CA VAL A 321 10.27 12.54 -25.54
C VAL A 321 11.13 11.27 -25.46
N PRO A 322 11.65 10.89 -24.26
CA PRO A 322 11.42 11.53 -22.96
C PRO A 322 12.20 12.85 -22.79
N GLY A 323 11.58 13.80 -22.09
CA GLY A 323 12.14 15.13 -21.86
C GLY A 323 11.63 15.77 -20.57
N SER A 324 11.86 17.07 -20.40
CA SER A 324 11.38 17.78 -19.20
C SER A 324 11.22 19.28 -19.40
N ILE A 325 10.37 19.88 -18.57
CA ILE A 325 10.15 21.33 -18.50
C ILE A 325 10.29 21.73 -17.03
N TRP A 326 11.05 22.80 -16.77
CA TRP A 326 11.15 23.36 -15.44
C TRP A 326 10.23 24.57 -15.33
N ILE A 327 9.31 24.52 -14.37
CA ILE A 327 8.36 25.59 -14.10
C ILE A 327 8.49 26.11 -12.68
N ARG A 328 8.08 27.35 -12.46
CA ARG A 328 7.79 27.89 -11.12
C ARG A 328 6.60 28.84 -11.23
N PRO A 329 5.81 29.04 -10.15
CA PRO A 329 4.80 30.09 -10.12
C PRO A 329 5.38 31.45 -10.51
N ASP A 330 4.72 32.15 -11.44
CA ASP A 330 5.04 33.55 -11.76
C ASP A 330 4.59 34.45 -10.61
N ALA A 331 5.55 35.05 -9.91
CA ALA A 331 5.29 35.87 -8.73
C ALA A 331 4.50 37.16 -9.03
N SER A 332 4.46 37.60 -10.29
CA SER A 332 3.67 38.77 -10.72
C SER A 332 2.19 38.46 -10.89
N LYS A 333 1.81 37.18 -10.94
CA LYS A 333 0.44 36.73 -11.14
C LYS A 333 -0.24 36.48 -9.81
N THR A 334 -1.45 37.01 -9.67
CA THR A 334 -2.28 36.86 -8.46
C THR A 334 -3.41 35.85 -8.64
N ASP A 335 -3.65 35.37 -9.87
CA ASP A 335 -4.64 34.32 -10.13
C ASP A 335 -4.19 33.01 -9.44
N PRO A 336 -5.05 32.39 -8.61
CA PRO A 336 -4.74 31.09 -8.00
C PRO A 336 -4.61 29.96 -9.03
N LYS A 337 -5.25 30.08 -10.20
CA LYS A 337 -5.17 29.11 -11.28
C LYS A 337 -3.94 29.34 -12.14
N ARG A 338 -3.19 28.27 -12.40
CA ARG A 338 -2.03 28.28 -13.31
C ARG A 338 -2.16 27.12 -14.28
N GLN A 339 -1.68 27.31 -15.49
CA GLN A 339 -1.79 26.33 -16.55
C GLN A 339 -0.58 26.34 -17.48
N LEU A 340 -0.04 25.16 -17.72
CA LEU A 340 0.91 24.88 -18.79
C LEU A 340 0.26 23.89 -19.76
N LYS A 341 0.16 24.25 -21.04
CA LYS A 341 -0.21 23.32 -22.11
C LYS A 341 0.96 23.10 -23.05
N ILE A 342 1.22 21.84 -23.36
CA ILE A 342 2.17 21.45 -24.41
C ILE A 342 1.44 20.66 -25.48
N ILE A 343 1.96 20.72 -26.71
CA ILE A 343 1.56 19.86 -27.81
C ILE A 343 2.66 18.83 -28.03
N TYR A 344 2.31 17.56 -27.92
CA TYR A 344 3.13 16.44 -28.35
C TYR A 344 2.82 16.10 -29.82
N THR A 345 3.83 15.70 -30.57
CA THR A 345 3.70 15.14 -31.94
C THR A 345 4.78 14.10 -32.14
N GLY A 346 4.42 12.86 -32.49
CA GLY A 346 5.39 11.77 -32.57
C GLY A 346 4.79 10.46 -33.08
N GLY A 347 5.20 9.33 -32.48
CA GLY A 347 4.70 8.00 -32.83
C GLY A 347 3.21 7.81 -32.56
N LYS A 348 2.67 6.66 -33.02
CA LYS A 348 1.30 6.20 -32.72
C LYS A 348 1.07 6.21 -31.21
N THR A 349 -0.12 6.62 -30.79
CA THR A 349 -0.51 6.61 -29.36
C THR A 349 -1.78 5.81 -29.13
N VAL A 350 -2.03 5.43 -27.88
CA VAL A 350 -3.26 4.77 -27.44
C VAL A 350 -3.72 5.43 -26.15
N ASP A 351 -4.93 6.02 -26.13
CA ASP A 351 -5.47 6.68 -24.93
C ASP A 351 -5.92 5.66 -23.86
N TYR A 352 -6.31 6.16 -22.68
CA TYR A 352 -6.75 5.33 -21.54
C TYR A 352 -7.99 4.46 -21.84
N ARG A 353 -8.69 4.69 -22.96
CA ARG A 353 -9.83 3.88 -23.42
C ARG A 353 -9.44 2.89 -24.51
N GLY A 354 -8.16 2.78 -24.85
CA GLY A 354 -7.67 1.92 -25.92
C GLY A 354 -7.83 2.53 -27.32
N ILE A 355 -8.18 3.81 -27.45
CA ILE A 355 -8.37 4.45 -28.76
C ILE A 355 -7.01 4.84 -29.33
N ALA A 356 -6.67 4.27 -30.49
CA ALA A 356 -5.42 4.52 -31.15
C ALA A 356 -5.46 5.81 -32.00
N SER A 357 -4.42 6.65 -31.89
CA SER A 357 -4.19 7.80 -32.76
C SER A 357 -2.99 7.54 -33.69
N PRO A 358 -3.07 7.88 -34.98
CA PRO A 358 -1.96 7.74 -35.91
C PRO A 358 -0.71 8.52 -35.49
N ALA A 359 0.45 8.10 -36.00
CA ALA A 359 1.68 8.88 -35.86
C ALA A 359 1.51 10.28 -36.49
N GLY A 360 2.09 11.29 -35.85
CA GLY A 360 1.97 12.70 -36.24
C GLY A 360 0.70 13.40 -35.79
N THR A 361 -0.27 12.70 -35.18
CA THR A 361 -1.45 13.34 -34.59
C THR A 361 -1.04 14.20 -33.38
N PRO A 362 -1.34 15.52 -33.36
CA PRO A 362 -1.01 16.38 -32.23
C PRO A 362 -1.85 16.05 -31.00
N ILE A 363 -1.21 15.93 -29.83
CA ILE A 363 -1.87 15.66 -28.55
C ILE A 363 -1.57 16.81 -27.59
N THR A 364 -2.62 17.40 -27.02
CA THR A 364 -2.47 18.45 -26.01
C THR A 364 -2.37 17.83 -24.62
N LEU A 365 -1.27 18.11 -23.93
CA LEU A 365 -1.07 17.75 -22.53
C LEU A 365 -1.15 19.00 -21.67
N THR A 366 -1.79 18.88 -20.51
CA THR A 366 -2.06 20.01 -19.64
C THR A 366 -1.59 19.70 -18.23
N HIS A 367 -0.83 20.63 -17.65
CA HIS A 367 -0.53 20.68 -16.22
C HIS A 367 -1.24 21.91 -15.64
N GLU A 368 -2.08 21.69 -14.64
CA GLU A 368 -2.84 22.74 -13.95
C GLU A 368 -2.56 22.69 -12.46
N THR A 369 -2.41 23.85 -11.85
CA THR A 369 -2.47 24.01 -10.39
C THR A 369 -3.52 25.04 -10.03
N PHE A 370 -4.10 24.89 -8.85
CA PHE A 370 -4.99 25.86 -8.25
C PHE A 370 -4.60 26.03 -6.79
N GLU A 371 -3.96 27.15 -6.48
CA GLU A 371 -3.42 27.42 -5.15
C GLU A 371 -3.97 28.74 -4.63
N VAL A 372 -4.87 28.65 -3.68
CA VAL A 372 -5.44 29.81 -3.03
C VAL A 372 -4.53 30.23 -1.88
N LYS A 373 -4.27 31.53 -1.76
CA LYS A 373 -3.59 32.08 -0.60
C LYS A 373 -4.55 32.06 0.59
N GLU A 374 -4.18 31.30 1.61
CA GLU A 374 -4.91 31.19 2.86
C GLU A 374 -4.13 31.83 4.00
N SER A 375 -4.86 32.25 5.03
CA SER A 375 -4.27 32.69 6.30
C SER A 375 -5.18 32.25 7.43
N TRP A 376 -4.61 31.61 8.45
CA TRP A 376 -5.36 31.07 9.59
C TRP A 376 -4.89 31.64 10.92
N ASN A 377 -5.83 31.77 11.84
CA ASN A 377 -5.60 31.97 13.26
C ASN A 377 -6.34 30.88 14.02
N LEU A 378 -5.57 29.95 14.58
CA LEU A 378 -6.06 28.76 15.26
C LEU A 378 -5.80 28.88 16.76
N ARG A 379 -6.80 28.46 17.53
CA ARG A 379 -6.74 28.32 18.98
C ARG A 379 -7.02 26.86 19.34
N PHE A 380 -6.01 26.17 19.87
CA PHE A 380 -6.14 24.82 20.40
C PHE A 380 -6.27 24.86 21.92
N PHE A 381 -7.19 24.09 22.48
CA PHE A 381 -7.41 24.01 23.92
C PHE A 381 -7.76 22.58 24.34
N THR A 382 -7.50 22.24 25.59
CA THR A 382 -7.88 20.93 26.16
C THR A 382 -9.27 21.01 26.77
N TRP A 383 -10.04 19.92 26.66
CA TRP A 383 -11.31 19.75 27.36
C TRP A 383 -11.28 18.46 28.19
N ASP A 384 -12.07 18.42 29.26
CA ASP A 384 -12.15 17.25 30.14
C ASP A 384 -13.32 16.35 29.72
N PRO A 385 -13.08 15.08 29.35
CA PRO A 385 -14.14 14.16 28.92
C PRO A 385 -15.24 13.90 29.94
N LYS A 386 -15.01 14.18 31.23
CA LYS A 386 -16.02 13.95 32.27
C LYS A 386 -16.95 15.14 32.45
N THR A 387 -16.48 16.34 32.15
CA THR A 387 -17.16 17.59 32.53
C THR A 387 -17.49 18.51 31.36
N ALA A 388 -16.87 18.29 30.19
CA ALA A 388 -17.03 19.11 29.00
C ALA A 388 -16.99 18.28 27.70
N ASP A 389 -17.58 17.08 27.68
CA ASP A 389 -17.68 16.29 26.43
C ASP A 389 -18.50 17.06 25.38
N PRO A 390 -17.94 17.39 24.20
CA PRO A 390 -18.59 18.23 23.19
C PRO A 390 -19.88 17.64 22.63
N ARG A 391 -20.08 16.32 22.73
CA ARG A 391 -21.23 15.61 22.17
C ARG A 391 -22.45 15.63 23.09
N THR A 392 -22.22 15.73 24.40
CA THR A 392 -23.28 15.56 25.41
C THR A 392 -23.38 16.74 26.38
N GLN A 393 -22.35 17.57 26.48
CA GLN A 393 -22.23 18.67 27.43
C GLN A 393 -21.90 20.00 26.73
N THR A 394 -22.62 20.32 25.64
CA THR A 394 -22.34 21.46 24.74
C THR A 394 -22.07 22.78 25.47
N ARG A 395 -22.90 23.17 26.44
CA ARG A 395 -22.71 24.44 27.18
C ARG A 395 -21.42 24.45 28.01
N ALA A 396 -21.04 23.31 28.60
CA ALA A 396 -19.80 23.20 29.36
C ALA A 396 -18.58 23.22 28.43
N TYR A 397 -18.68 22.56 27.28
CA TYR A 397 -17.66 22.62 26.23
C TYR A 397 -17.46 24.05 25.70
N GLU A 398 -18.54 24.78 25.41
CA GLU A 398 -18.47 26.17 24.97
C GLU A 398 -17.76 27.06 26.00
N GLN A 399 -18.07 26.91 27.28
CA GLN A 399 -17.38 27.63 28.36
C GLN A 399 -15.89 27.24 28.45
N ALA A 400 -15.58 25.95 28.40
CA ALA A 400 -14.20 25.46 28.41
C ALA A 400 -13.42 26.01 27.21
N SER A 401 -14.03 26.02 26.02
CA SER A 401 -13.41 26.56 24.81
C SER A 401 -13.02 28.03 24.99
N ALA A 402 -13.87 28.83 25.63
CA ALA A 402 -13.64 30.26 25.81
C ALA A 402 -12.60 30.59 26.90
N LEU A 403 -12.48 29.74 27.93
CA LEU A 403 -11.72 30.06 29.15
C LEU A 403 -10.41 29.28 29.28
N ALA A 404 -10.26 28.14 28.61
CA ALA A 404 -9.09 27.30 28.74
C ALA A 404 -7.82 28.00 28.21
N PRO A 405 -6.65 27.76 28.83
CA PRO A 405 -5.37 28.11 28.24
C PRO A 405 -5.27 27.50 26.84
N ALA A 406 -4.78 28.28 25.89
CA ALA A 406 -4.75 27.86 24.51
C ALA A 406 -3.37 27.98 23.86
N VAL A 407 -3.06 27.02 22.99
CA VAL A 407 -1.95 27.09 22.06
C VAL A 407 -2.44 27.78 20.79
N LEU A 408 -1.70 28.78 20.33
CA LEU A 408 -2.03 29.54 19.13
C LEU A 408 -1.16 29.10 17.96
N ALA A 409 -1.75 29.00 16.77
CA ALA A 409 -1.03 28.76 15.53
C ALA A 409 -1.52 29.69 14.41
N LEU A 410 -0.60 30.11 13.54
CA LEU A 410 -0.87 30.99 12.40
C LEU A 410 -0.46 30.35 11.06
N PRO A 411 -0.96 29.15 10.72
CA PRO A 411 -0.50 28.47 9.53
C PRO A 411 -1.01 29.15 8.25
N GLN A 412 -0.23 29.03 7.18
CA GLN A 412 -0.60 29.52 5.84
C GLN A 412 -1.52 28.54 5.09
N LYS A 413 -1.77 27.36 5.67
CA LYS A 413 -2.66 26.32 5.16
C LYS A 413 -3.18 25.49 6.33
N LEU A 414 -4.45 25.12 6.33
CA LEU A 414 -4.99 24.19 7.32
C LEU A 414 -4.82 22.75 6.81
N ASP A 415 -3.79 22.06 7.28
CA ASP A 415 -3.45 20.69 6.85
C ASP A 415 -2.78 19.90 8.00
N TYR A 416 -3.55 19.59 9.03
CA TYR A 416 -3.11 18.79 10.18
C TYR A 416 -3.60 17.36 10.05
N ALA A 417 -2.71 16.37 10.23
CA ALA A 417 -3.10 14.97 10.36
C ALA A 417 -2.01 14.11 11.04
N GLY A 418 -2.41 13.17 11.90
CA GLY A 418 -1.49 12.19 12.48
C GLY A 418 -1.90 11.64 13.84
N TYR A 419 -1.17 10.63 14.32
CA TYR A 419 -1.28 10.06 15.68
C TYR A 419 -0.61 10.92 16.78
N GLY A 420 -0.03 12.06 16.40
CA GLY A 420 0.67 12.98 17.29
C GLY A 420 -0.17 14.19 17.67
N ALA A 421 0.36 15.02 18.57
CA ALA A 421 -0.22 16.33 18.82
C ALA A 421 -0.10 17.23 17.56
N PHE A 422 -1.14 17.98 17.24
CA PHE A 422 -1.12 18.93 16.10
C PHE A 422 -0.10 20.04 16.28
N GLU A 423 0.06 20.54 17.51
CA GLU A 423 1.03 21.57 17.85
C GLU A 423 1.73 21.24 19.17
N LYS A 424 2.93 21.79 19.36
CA LYS A 424 3.66 21.65 20.62
C LYS A 424 2.83 22.24 21.77
N GLY A 425 2.50 21.39 22.76
CA GLY A 425 1.72 21.79 23.93
C GLY A 425 0.22 21.45 23.83
N VAL A 426 -0.24 20.96 22.68
CA VAL A 426 -1.58 20.36 22.53
C VAL A 426 -1.49 18.87 22.93
N PRO A 427 -2.46 18.31 23.67
CA PRO A 427 -2.47 16.88 23.95
C PRO A 427 -2.78 16.07 22.69
N LYS A 428 -2.48 14.76 22.70
CA LYS A 428 -2.79 13.86 21.57
C LYS A 428 -4.29 13.55 21.43
N THR A 429 -5.04 13.74 22.52
CA THR A 429 -6.43 13.33 22.68
C THR A 429 -7.17 14.40 23.46
N HIS A 430 -8.50 14.49 23.32
CA HIS A 430 -9.35 15.40 24.09
C HIS A 430 -8.95 16.88 23.98
N PHE A 431 -8.76 17.35 22.74
CA PHE A 431 -8.54 18.77 22.45
C PHE A 431 -9.60 19.32 21.50
N GLY A 432 -9.80 20.63 21.55
CA GLY A 432 -10.68 21.38 20.66
C GLY A 432 -9.87 22.40 19.87
N THR A 433 -10.35 22.72 18.68
CA THR A 433 -9.76 23.74 17.80
C THR A 433 -10.84 24.73 17.42
N ILE A 434 -10.57 26.02 17.62
CA ILE A 434 -11.36 27.11 17.05
C ILE A 434 -10.46 27.90 16.10
N GLY A 435 -10.85 27.92 14.83
CA GLY A 435 -10.11 28.56 13.76
C GLY A 435 -10.89 29.70 13.12
N SER A 436 -10.17 30.77 12.78
CA SER A 436 -10.62 31.78 11.83
C SER A 436 -9.64 31.86 10.68
N GLY A 437 -10.16 31.73 9.47
CA GLY A 437 -9.39 31.72 8.23
C GLY A 437 -9.87 32.80 7.28
N ALA A 438 -9.05 33.11 6.28
CA ALA A 438 -9.47 33.86 5.12
C ALA A 438 -8.77 33.34 3.88
N PHE A 439 -9.46 33.43 2.75
CA PHE A 439 -8.92 33.09 1.45
C PHE A 439 -9.44 34.07 0.39
N THR A 440 -8.74 34.18 -0.75
CA THR A 440 -9.14 35.10 -1.83
C THR A 440 -9.24 34.35 -3.15
N VAL A 441 -10.39 34.48 -3.83
CA VAL A 441 -10.66 33.79 -5.10
C VAL A 441 -11.32 34.73 -6.12
N PRO A 442 -11.18 34.46 -7.43
CA PRO A 442 -12.03 35.05 -8.46
C PRO A 442 -13.50 34.63 -8.27
N GLU A 443 -14.41 35.35 -8.93
CA GLU A 443 -15.82 34.92 -8.98
C GLU A 443 -15.92 33.55 -9.64
N GLY A 444 -16.69 32.64 -9.03
CA GLY A 444 -16.82 31.29 -9.56
C GLY A 444 -17.61 30.35 -8.66
N THR A 445 -17.74 29.10 -9.13
CA THR A 445 -18.28 28.00 -8.34
C THR A 445 -17.13 27.15 -7.83
N TYR A 446 -17.09 26.91 -6.52
CA TYR A 446 -16.02 26.22 -5.83
C TYR A 446 -16.56 25.05 -5.02
N ILE A 447 -15.77 23.98 -4.94
CA ILE A 447 -15.96 22.90 -3.99
C ILE A 447 -15.04 23.20 -2.82
N ILE A 448 -15.64 23.36 -1.64
CA ILE A 448 -14.95 23.40 -0.36
C ILE A 448 -14.97 21.99 0.21
N GLU A 449 -13.80 21.46 0.53
CA GLU A 449 -13.64 20.18 1.22
C GLU A 449 -12.99 20.43 2.57
N VAL A 450 -13.58 19.87 3.62
CA VAL A 450 -13.01 19.92 4.97
C VAL A 450 -12.93 18.50 5.49
N THR A 451 -11.72 18.08 5.86
CA THR A 451 -11.52 16.80 6.55
C THR A 451 -11.47 17.08 8.04
N GLY A 452 -12.35 16.45 8.81
CA GLY A 452 -12.34 16.44 10.27
C GLY A 452 -12.25 15.02 10.78
N ASP A 453 -11.48 14.81 11.84
CA ASP A 453 -11.59 13.63 12.70
C ASP A 453 -12.36 14.02 13.96
N ASP A 454 -13.29 13.16 14.35
CA ASP A 454 -14.42 13.49 15.21
C ASP A 454 -15.24 14.70 14.72
N GLY A 455 -15.57 15.67 15.59
CA GLY A 455 -16.58 16.68 15.28
C GLY A 455 -16.04 17.91 14.56
N ILE A 456 -16.78 18.41 13.58
CA ILE A 456 -16.42 19.56 12.75
C ILE A 456 -17.64 20.43 12.39
N VAL A 457 -17.49 21.74 12.51
CA VAL A 457 -18.45 22.75 12.02
C VAL A 457 -17.69 23.82 11.25
N VAL A 458 -18.22 24.22 10.09
CA VAL A 458 -17.57 25.18 9.19
C VAL A 458 -18.56 26.24 8.73
N THR A 459 -18.16 27.49 8.85
CA THR A 459 -18.91 28.66 8.38
C THR A 459 -18.09 29.44 7.37
N ILE A 460 -18.67 29.83 6.25
CA ILE A 460 -18.05 30.67 5.21
C ILE A 460 -18.94 31.90 5.00
N ASP A 461 -18.36 33.09 5.13
CA ASP A 461 -19.07 34.38 5.03
C ASP A 461 -20.39 34.43 5.81
N ASP A 462 -20.34 33.91 7.03
CA ASP A 462 -21.45 33.85 7.98
C ASP A 462 -22.55 32.81 7.66
N ASP A 463 -22.42 32.06 6.55
CA ASP A 463 -23.23 30.88 6.24
C ASP A 463 -22.56 29.60 6.77
N THR A 464 -23.24 28.84 7.63
CA THR A 464 -22.74 27.53 8.09
C THR A 464 -22.92 26.50 6.97
N VAL A 465 -21.80 26.03 6.43
CA VAL A 465 -21.76 25.15 5.24
C VAL A 465 -21.62 23.68 5.60
N ILE A 466 -21.10 23.39 6.80
CA ILE A 466 -21.00 22.06 7.42
C ILE A 466 -21.47 22.22 8.87
N CYS A 467 -22.59 21.59 9.25
CA CYS A 467 -23.23 21.80 10.56
C CYS A 467 -23.58 20.52 11.32
N ASP A 468 -23.83 19.40 10.65
CA ASP A 468 -24.40 18.20 11.28
C ASP A 468 -23.33 17.17 11.70
N GLU A 469 -22.06 17.52 11.54
CA GLU A 469 -20.92 16.61 11.66
C GLU A 469 -20.23 16.72 13.03
N TRP A 470 -21.01 16.85 14.10
CA TRP A 470 -20.54 17.05 15.48
C TRP A 470 -20.65 15.76 16.32
N HIS A 471 -19.96 14.70 15.90
CA HIS A 471 -20.01 13.38 16.54
C HIS A 471 -18.65 12.65 16.50
N TYR A 472 -18.55 11.52 17.18
CA TYR A 472 -17.35 10.66 17.14
C TYR A 472 -17.27 9.94 15.79
N GLN A 473 -16.11 9.98 15.16
CA GLN A 473 -15.85 9.35 13.86
C GLN A 473 -14.36 9.35 13.53
N GLY A 474 -13.95 8.45 12.63
CA GLY A 474 -12.64 8.54 11.99
C GLY A 474 -12.56 9.72 11.00
N PRO A 475 -11.39 9.95 10.37
CA PRO A 475 -11.20 11.10 9.48
C PRO A 475 -12.16 11.06 8.29
N THR A 476 -13.08 12.01 8.24
CA THR A 476 -14.12 12.10 7.20
C THR A 476 -13.99 13.42 6.45
N THR A 477 -14.07 13.37 5.12
CA THR A 477 -14.07 14.56 4.27
C THR A 477 -15.48 14.95 3.87
N TYR A 478 -15.88 16.16 4.23
CA TYR A 478 -17.14 16.77 3.88
C TYR A 478 -16.94 17.79 2.77
N SER A 479 -17.88 17.82 1.81
CA SER A 479 -17.78 18.67 0.63
C SER A 479 -19.02 19.56 0.48
N LYS A 480 -18.81 20.84 0.18
CA LYS A 480 -19.88 21.78 -0.16
C LYS A 480 -19.53 22.53 -1.44
N THR A 481 -20.46 22.58 -2.38
CA THR A 481 -20.35 23.45 -3.56
C THR A 481 -20.96 24.81 -3.27
N LEU A 482 -20.19 25.88 -3.48
CA LEU A 482 -20.56 27.26 -3.21
C LEU A 482 -20.32 28.13 -4.43
N LYS A 483 -21.19 29.12 -4.64
CA LYS A 483 -20.92 30.23 -5.56
C LYS A 483 -20.32 31.37 -4.75
N LEU A 484 -19.10 31.77 -5.10
CA LEU A 484 -18.37 32.82 -4.41
C LEU A 484 -18.15 34.00 -5.36
N SER A 485 -18.37 35.21 -4.86
CA SER A 485 -18.02 36.44 -5.57
C SER A 485 -16.50 36.61 -5.65
N ALA A 486 -16.02 37.49 -6.53
CA ALA A 486 -14.61 37.82 -6.55
C ALA A 486 -14.23 38.56 -5.26
N GLY A 487 -13.17 38.11 -4.58
CA GLY A 487 -12.61 38.80 -3.43
C GLY A 487 -12.23 37.89 -2.27
N ARG A 488 -12.16 38.50 -1.08
CA ARG A 488 -11.75 37.85 0.16
C ARG A 488 -12.96 37.29 0.90
N HIS A 489 -12.90 36.00 1.24
CA HIS A 489 -13.91 35.28 2.00
C HIS A 489 -13.36 34.92 3.39
N ARG A 490 -14.24 34.88 4.39
CA ARG A 490 -13.90 34.47 5.76
C ARG A 490 -14.35 33.04 6.00
N VAL A 491 -13.53 32.28 6.72
CA VAL A 491 -13.87 30.93 7.19
C VAL A 491 -13.80 30.91 8.71
N LYS A 492 -14.75 30.25 9.36
CA LYS A 492 -14.66 29.87 10.77
C LYS A 492 -14.78 28.36 10.87
N ILE A 493 -13.97 27.77 11.73
CA ILE A 493 -13.99 26.34 11.99
C ILE A 493 -14.08 26.11 13.50
N GLN A 494 -14.92 25.16 13.89
CA GLN A 494 -14.90 24.54 15.20
C GLN A 494 -14.67 23.05 15.02
N HIS A 495 -13.74 22.49 15.77
CA HIS A 495 -13.35 21.09 15.69
C HIS A 495 -13.08 20.53 17.10
N PHE A 496 -13.32 19.24 17.32
CA PHE A 496 -12.84 18.53 18.51
C PHE A 496 -12.25 17.18 18.13
N GLN A 497 -11.28 16.73 18.93
CA GLN A 497 -10.64 15.41 18.84
C GLN A 497 -10.81 14.66 20.15
N ILE A 498 -11.24 13.39 20.08
CA ILE A 498 -11.37 12.48 21.21
C ILE A 498 -10.13 11.60 21.32
N ASP A 499 -9.83 10.72 20.35
CA ASP A 499 -8.73 9.75 20.42
C ASP A 499 -8.17 9.35 19.05
N GLY A 500 -7.16 8.46 18.99
CA GLY A 500 -6.72 7.88 17.73
C GLY A 500 -5.96 8.82 16.78
N TYR A 501 -6.25 8.70 15.48
CA TYR A 501 -5.60 9.47 14.41
C TYR A 501 -6.38 10.76 14.15
N ALA A 502 -5.82 11.91 14.50
CA ALA A 502 -6.51 13.19 14.31
C ALA A 502 -6.34 13.73 12.88
N ALA A 503 -7.35 14.43 12.35
CA ALA A 503 -7.28 15.17 11.09
C ALA A 503 -8.07 16.49 11.14
N LEU A 504 -7.47 17.56 10.61
CA LEU A 504 -8.15 18.84 10.35
C LEU A 504 -7.54 19.50 9.11
N LYS A 505 -8.28 19.47 8.00
CA LYS A 505 -7.81 19.97 6.70
C LYS A 505 -8.87 20.83 6.02
N PHE A 506 -8.45 21.88 5.33
CA PHE A 506 -9.30 22.69 4.46
C PHE A 506 -8.73 22.70 3.05
N VAL A 507 -9.58 22.47 2.06
CA VAL A 507 -9.25 22.51 0.64
C VAL A 507 -10.33 23.28 -0.10
N ILE A 508 -9.91 24.15 -1.01
CA ILE A 508 -10.79 24.83 -1.97
C ILE A 508 -10.32 24.52 -3.39
N LYS A 509 -11.25 24.10 -4.24
CA LYS A 509 -10.97 23.85 -5.67
C LYS A 509 -12.12 24.34 -6.55
N PRO A 510 -11.88 24.72 -7.81
CA PRO A 510 -12.95 25.06 -8.74
C PRO A 510 -13.86 23.84 -8.95
N ALA A 511 -15.18 24.05 -8.98
CA ALA A 511 -16.11 23.05 -9.48
C ALA A 511 -15.89 22.92 -11.00
N ARG A 512 -15.48 21.74 -11.46
CA ARG A 512 -15.20 21.46 -12.88
C ARG A 512 -16.45 21.11 -13.65
#